data_AF-A0A0S3EYR9-F1
#
_entry.id   AF-A0A0S3EYR9-F1
#
_cell.length_a   1.000
_cell.length_b   1.000
_cell.length_c   1.000
_cell.angle_alpha   90.00
_cell.angle_beta   90.00
_cell.angle_gamma   90.00
#
_symmetry.space_group_name_H-M   'P 1'
#
loop_
_entity.id
_entity.type
_entity.pdbx_description
1 polymer ?
#
loop_
_entity_poly.entity_id
_entity_poly.type
_entity_poly.pdbx_seq_one_letter_code
_entity_poly.pdbx_strand_id
1 'polypeptide(L)'
;MTDSRTIAWRWIEAAVGGDGETLRTLFAPDCRIFIAGDMPFCGWMDVDGFFGQTSILPLAGPITFEVGEMVAEGDRIWFEAQSHAQLKNGADYRNIYIFQLRITDERIVEYKEFGDTLHIWRVIEDPQTRGPAIPRQPLLTTISRAFVGNAIGESGRGDVNQPESLSPSSR
;
A
#
# COMPACT_ATOMS: atom_id res chain seq x y z
N MET A 1 29.74 -1.00 1.45
CA MET A 1 28.31 -0.94 1.11
C MET A 1 27.54 -1.16 2.39
N THR A 2 26.70 -0.20 2.78
CA THR A 2 25.79 -0.37 3.91
C THR A 2 24.72 -1.42 3.57
N ASP A 3 24.38 -2.28 4.54
CA ASP A 3 23.32 -3.30 4.42
C ASP A 3 21.97 -2.61 4.17
N SER A 4 21.15 -3.16 3.27
CA SER A 4 19.83 -2.59 2.93
C SER A 4 18.91 -2.56 4.15
N ARG A 5 19.08 -3.50 5.10
CA ARG A 5 18.38 -3.47 6.40
C ARG A 5 18.73 -2.24 7.22
N THR A 6 19.99 -1.80 7.22
CA THR A 6 20.39 -0.60 7.98
C THR A 6 19.67 0.63 7.47
N ILE A 7 19.53 0.79 6.15
CA ILE A 7 18.79 1.91 5.56
C ILE A 7 17.29 1.80 5.86
N ALA A 8 16.72 0.59 5.80
CA ALA A 8 15.33 0.36 6.18
C ALA A 8 15.07 0.73 7.65
N TRP A 9 15.92 0.29 8.58
CA TRP A 9 15.79 0.65 10.00
C TRP A 9 15.90 2.16 10.22
N ARG A 10 16.84 2.84 9.56
CA ARG A 10 16.95 4.31 9.62
C ARG A 10 15.70 5.01 9.08
N TRP A 11 15.08 4.46 8.03
CA TRP A 11 13.82 4.98 7.50
C TRP A 11 12.69 4.83 8.53
N ILE A 12 12.58 3.66 9.18
CA ILE A 12 11.56 3.40 10.20
C ILE A 12 11.77 4.33 11.41
N GLU A 13 13.00 4.44 11.90
CA GLU A 13 13.37 5.31 13.01
C GLU A 13 13.02 6.77 12.73
N ALA A 14 13.37 7.27 11.53
CA ALA A 14 13.07 8.65 11.15
C ALA A 14 11.56 8.88 10.97
N ALA A 15 10.84 7.93 10.35
CA ALA A 15 9.40 8.03 10.12
C ALA A 15 8.61 8.05 11.44
N VAL A 16 8.91 7.12 12.36
CA VAL A 16 8.25 7.02 13.67
C VAL A 16 8.68 8.16 14.60
N GLY A 17 9.93 8.60 14.50
CA GLY A 17 10.47 9.72 15.27
C GLY A 17 9.99 11.10 14.81
N GLY A 18 9.28 11.19 13.69
CA GLY A 18 8.86 12.46 13.10
C GLY A 18 10.02 13.29 12.54
N ASP A 19 11.16 12.67 12.25
CA ASP A 19 12.35 13.31 11.68
C ASP A 19 12.23 13.40 10.15
N GLY A 20 11.40 14.34 9.69
CA GLY A 20 11.15 14.55 8.27
C GLY A 20 12.39 14.95 7.47
N GLU A 21 13.37 15.61 8.11
CA GLU A 21 14.62 16.01 7.45
C GLU A 21 15.48 14.78 7.14
N THR A 22 15.77 13.94 8.15
CA THR A 22 16.49 12.68 7.94
C THR A 22 15.72 11.78 7.00
N LEU A 23 14.40 11.63 7.20
CA LEU A 23 13.57 10.76 6.37
C LEU A 23 13.68 11.13 4.90
N ARG A 24 13.60 12.43 4.56
CA ARG A 24 13.71 12.90 3.18
C ARG A 24 15.09 12.65 2.59
N THR A 25 16.16 12.74 3.39
CA THR A 25 17.53 12.48 2.91
C THR A 25 17.78 11.02 2.54
N LEU A 26 16.96 10.08 3.02
CA LEU A 26 17.08 8.66 2.69
C LEU A 26 16.53 8.32 1.30
N PHE A 27 15.66 9.15 0.73
CA PHE A 27 15.16 8.98 -0.62
C PHE A 27 16.13 9.56 -1.66
N ALA A 28 16.30 8.85 -2.78
CA ALA A 28 16.97 9.41 -3.94
C ALA A 28 16.10 10.52 -4.57
N PRO A 29 16.70 11.54 -5.23
CA PRO A 29 15.93 12.61 -5.87
C PRO A 29 14.94 12.13 -6.93
N ASP A 30 15.24 11.01 -7.60
CA ASP A 30 14.41 10.37 -8.63
C ASP A 30 13.64 9.15 -8.11
N CYS A 31 13.53 9.02 -6.78
CA CYS A 31 12.78 7.93 -6.18
C CYS A 31 11.30 7.97 -6.58
N ARG A 32 10.76 6.80 -6.89
CA ARG A 32 9.33 6.61 -7.13
C ARG A 32 8.67 5.89 -5.97
N ILE A 33 7.51 6.39 -5.55
CA ILE A 33 6.78 5.93 -4.38
C ILE A 33 5.42 5.44 -4.83
N PHE A 34 5.00 4.26 -4.38
CA PHE A 34 3.68 3.71 -4.65
C PHE A 34 2.95 3.42 -3.34
N ILE A 35 1.73 3.94 -3.20
CA ILE A 35 0.80 3.55 -2.14
C ILE A 35 -0.36 2.80 -2.78
N ALA A 36 -0.60 1.57 -2.32
CA ALA A 36 -1.69 0.74 -2.85
C ALA A 36 -3.06 1.37 -2.61
N GLY A 37 -4.00 1.14 -3.54
CA GLY A 37 -5.38 1.60 -3.45
C GLY A 37 -5.76 2.57 -4.57
N ASP A 38 -6.91 3.22 -4.39
CA ASP A 38 -7.51 4.18 -5.33
C ASP A 38 -8.13 5.39 -4.62
N MET A 39 -7.78 5.65 -3.36
CA MET A 39 -8.08 6.93 -2.70
C MET A 39 -7.23 8.07 -3.31
N PRO A 40 -7.61 9.35 -3.15
CA PRO A 40 -6.82 10.47 -3.67
C PRO A 40 -5.33 10.49 -3.26
N PHE A 41 -4.96 9.90 -2.12
CA PHE A 41 -3.56 9.77 -1.69
C PHE A 41 -2.84 8.51 -2.20
N CYS A 42 -3.51 7.64 -2.95
CA CYS A 42 -2.92 6.41 -3.48
C CYS A 42 -2.23 6.61 -4.85
N GLY A 43 -1.57 5.57 -5.33
CA GLY A 43 -0.94 5.52 -6.65
C GLY A 43 0.55 5.86 -6.63
N TRP A 44 1.13 6.05 -7.82
CA TRP A 44 2.52 6.46 -7.98
C TRP A 44 2.68 7.97 -7.77
N MET A 45 3.73 8.35 -7.05
CA MET A 45 4.12 9.73 -6.78
C MET A 45 5.64 9.86 -6.66
N ASP A 46 6.12 11.10 -6.69
CA ASP A 46 7.49 11.45 -6.33
C ASP A 46 7.62 11.68 -4.81
N VAL A 47 8.84 11.98 -4.37
CA VAL A 47 9.15 12.24 -2.96
C VAL A 47 8.35 13.43 -2.42
N ASP A 48 8.21 14.50 -3.20
CA ASP A 48 7.48 15.70 -2.75
C ASP A 48 5.98 15.42 -2.58
N GLY A 49 5.39 14.64 -3.49
CA GLY A 49 4.01 14.16 -3.38
C GLY A 49 3.78 13.32 -2.12
N PHE A 50 4.71 12.40 -1.81
CA PHE A 50 4.63 11.59 -0.59
C PHE A 50 4.65 12.44 0.68
N PHE A 51 5.62 13.36 0.79
CA PHE A 51 5.71 14.24 1.96
C PHE A 51 4.52 15.21 2.07
N GLY A 52 3.94 15.63 0.93
CA GLY A 52 2.73 16.44 0.89
C GLY A 52 1.48 15.76 1.47
N GLN A 53 1.49 14.43 1.63
CA GLN A 53 0.37 13.64 2.13
C GLN A 53 0.59 13.10 3.55
N THR A 54 1.77 13.27 4.14
CA THR A 54 2.09 12.74 5.48
C THR A 54 1.23 13.32 6.62
N SER A 55 0.52 14.41 6.37
CA SER A 55 -0.38 15.06 7.33
C SER A 55 -1.75 14.39 7.46
N ILE A 56 -2.09 13.39 6.63
CA ILE A 56 -3.41 12.74 6.66
C ILE A 56 -3.67 11.92 7.92
N LEU A 57 -2.65 11.64 8.74
CA LEU A 57 -2.78 10.83 9.95
C LEU A 57 -2.82 11.76 11.19
N PRO A 58 -4.02 12.20 11.64
CA PRO A 58 -4.15 13.16 12.73
C PRO A 58 -3.99 12.48 14.09
N LEU A 59 -2.75 12.18 14.49
CA LEU A 59 -2.45 11.52 15.76
C LEU A 59 -2.84 12.38 16.97
N ALA A 60 -3.46 11.77 17.98
CA ALA A 60 -3.76 12.35 19.30
C ALA A 60 -2.67 12.03 20.36
N GLY A 61 -1.67 11.23 19.98
CA GLY A 61 -0.60 10.77 20.85
C GLY A 61 0.48 10.04 20.03
N PRO A 62 1.37 9.27 20.67
CA PRO A 62 2.38 8.51 19.94
C PRO A 62 1.74 7.43 19.06
N ILE A 63 2.44 7.09 17.97
CA ILE A 63 2.19 5.90 17.18
C ILE A 63 3.19 4.82 17.58
N THR A 64 2.71 3.60 17.77
CA THR A 64 3.57 2.41 17.86
C THR A 64 3.63 1.78 16.48
N PHE A 65 4.84 1.48 16.01
CA PHE A 65 5.08 0.79 14.74
C PHE A 65 5.91 -0.47 15.03
N GLU A 66 5.33 -1.63 14.80
CA GLU A 66 5.94 -2.93 15.06
C GLU A 66 6.32 -3.56 13.73
N VAL A 67 7.54 -4.07 13.65
CA VAL A 67 8.11 -4.62 12.43
C VAL A 67 8.30 -6.12 12.63
N GLY A 68 7.71 -6.90 11.73
CA GLY A 68 7.79 -8.35 11.72
C GLY A 68 9.02 -8.84 10.94
N GLU A 69 8.81 -9.87 10.12
CA GLU A 69 9.87 -10.41 9.28
C GLU A 69 10.40 -9.36 8.28
N MET A 70 11.72 -9.34 8.11
CA MET A 70 12.42 -8.44 7.20
C MET A 70 13.41 -9.24 6.34
N VAL A 71 13.10 -9.33 5.03
CA VAL A 71 13.85 -10.13 4.06
C VAL A 71 14.51 -9.21 3.04
N ALA A 72 15.83 -9.34 2.91
CA ALA A 72 16.61 -8.60 1.93
C ALA A 72 17.22 -9.56 0.90
N GLU A 73 17.09 -9.22 -0.38
CA GLU A 73 17.69 -9.94 -1.51
C GLU A 73 18.15 -8.92 -2.57
N GLY A 74 19.46 -8.91 -2.85
CA GLY A 74 20.06 -7.95 -3.77
C GLY A 74 19.86 -6.50 -3.30
N ASP A 75 19.33 -5.66 -4.19
CA ASP A 75 19.01 -4.25 -3.90
C ASP A 75 17.59 -4.07 -3.32
N ARG A 76 16.86 -5.14 -3.00
CA ARG A 76 15.49 -5.08 -2.51
C ARG A 76 15.38 -5.58 -1.08
N ILE A 77 14.46 -4.98 -0.34
CA ILE A 77 14.06 -5.41 0.99
C ILE A 77 12.55 -5.34 1.14
N TRP A 78 12.00 -6.36 1.77
CA TRP A 78 10.59 -6.47 2.12
C TRP A 78 10.45 -6.61 3.62
N PHE A 79 9.42 -6.03 4.19
CA PHE A 79 9.09 -6.26 5.58
C PHE A 79 7.60 -6.13 5.86
N GLU A 80 7.16 -6.91 6.84
CA GLU A 80 5.82 -6.81 7.41
C GLU A 80 5.85 -5.79 8.55
N ALA A 81 4.77 -5.04 8.70
CA ALA A 81 4.62 -4.16 9.85
C ALA A 81 3.15 -4.00 10.24
N GLN A 82 2.94 -3.55 11.47
CA GLN A 82 1.65 -3.07 11.93
C GLN A 82 1.83 -1.82 12.78
N SER A 83 0.82 -0.97 12.81
CA SER A 83 0.85 0.25 13.60
C SER A 83 -0.40 0.41 14.44
N HIS A 84 -0.25 0.95 15.64
CA HIS A 84 -1.36 1.30 16.51
C HIS A 84 -1.20 2.73 17.05
N ALA A 85 -2.28 3.53 16.96
CA ALA A 85 -2.32 4.88 17.47
C ALA A 85 -3.75 5.34 17.81
N GLN A 86 -3.88 6.39 18.61
CA GLN A 86 -5.14 7.11 18.80
C GLN A 86 -5.20 8.32 17.87
N LEU A 87 -6.32 8.51 17.18
CA LEU A 87 -6.54 9.66 16.30
C LEU A 87 -7.26 10.80 17.04
N LYS A 88 -7.11 12.04 16.56
CA LYS A 88 -7.74 13.25 17.12
C LYS A 88 -9.27 13.20 17.08
N ASN A 89 -9.85 12.44 16.16
CA ASN A 89 -11.29 12.19 16.11
C ASN A 89 -11.76 11.08 17.08
N GLY A 90 -10.86 10.54 17.90
CA GLY A 90 -11.14 9.47 18.86
C GLY A 90 -11.16 8.06 18.27
N ALA A 91 -10.90 7.92 16.96
CA ALA A 91 -10.82 6.61 16.34
C ALA A 91 -9.52 5.88 16.70
N ASP A 92 -9.64 4.56 16.82
CA ASP A 92 -8.55 3.64 17.10
C ASP A 92 -7.90 3.19 15.79
N TYR A 93 -6.70 3.69 15.52
CA TYR A 93 -5.97 3.38 14.29
C TYR A 93 -5.14 2.12 14.50
N ARG A 94 -5.56 1.00 13.90
CA ARG A 94 -4.80 -0.26 13.81
C ARG A 94 -4.67 -0.71 12.37
N ASN A 95 -3.52 -0.47 11.77
CA ASN A 95 -3.29 -0.82 10.36
C ASN A 95 -2.17 -1.87 10.24
N ILE A 96 -2.25 -2.68 9.20
CA ILE A 96 -1.31 -3.74 8.85
C ILE A 96 -0.71 -3.43 7.48
N TYR A 97 0.56 -3.75 7.29
CA TYR A 97 1.31 -3.33 6.11
C TYR A 97 2.27 -4.40 5.61
N ILE A 98 2.48 -4.38 4.29
CA ILE A 98 3.70 -4.88 3.65
C ILE A 98 4.40 -3.70 2.98
N PHE A 99 5.70 -3.60 3.21
CA PHE A 99 6.57 -2.63 2.53
C PHE A 99 7.56 -3.33 1.62
N GLN A 100 7.89 -2.67 0.51
CA GLN A 100 9.10 -2.97 -0.27
C GLN A 100 9.89 -1.70 -0.48
N LEU A 101 11.20 -1.78 -0.26
CA LEU A 101 12.15 -0.76 -0.66
C LEU A 101 13.14 -1.35 -1.66
N ARG A 102 13.54 -0.55 -2.66
CA ARG A 102 14.73 -0.79 -3.46
C ARG A 102 15.78 0.25 -3.12
N ILE A 103 16.99 -0.19 -2.84
CA ILE A 103 18.04 0.63 -2.24
C ILE A 103 19.33 0.51 -3.07
N THR A 104 19.81 1.64 -3.57
CA THR A 104 21.05 1.76 -4.33
C THR A 104 21.81 2.98 -3.82
N ASP A 105 23.13 2.90 -3.71
CA ASP A 105 23.98 4.01 -3.22
C ASP A 105 23.48 4.63 -1.91
N GLU A 106 23.04 3.77 -0.97
CA GLU A 106 22.53 4.16 0.35
C GLU A 106 21.31 5.11 0.29
N ARG A 107 20.55 5.03 -0.80
CA ARG A 107 19.30 5.77 -1.03
C ARG A 107 18.18 4.83 -1.47
N ILE A 108 16.98 5.12 -1.00
CA ILE A 108 15.75 4.47 -1.45
C ILE A 108 15.42 5.06 -2.82
N VAL A 109 15.41 4.21 -3.85
CA VAL A 109 15.10 4.56 -5.25
C VAL A 109 13.74 4.02 -5.71
N GLU A 110 13.13 3.14 -4.93
CA GLU A 110 11.73 2.73 -5.08
C GLU A 110 11.15 2.41 -3.70
N TYR A 111 9.94 2.88 -3.44
CA TYR A 111 9.17 2.59 -2.23
C TYR A 111 7.79 2.08 -2.62
N LYS A 112 7.33 1.02 -1.98
CA LYS A 112 5.98 0.48 -2.16
C LYS A 112 5.37 0.17 -0.80
N GLU A 113 4.16 0.64 -0.58
CA GLU A 113 3.39 0.43 0.63
C GLU A 113 2.04 -0.21 0.32
N PHE A 114 1.75 -1.30 1.03
CA PHE A 114 0.48 -2.01 0.99
C PHE A 114 -0.11 -2.02 2.39
N GLY A 115 -0.91 -1.01 2.73
CA GLY A 115 -1.69 -0.97 3.96
C GLY A 115 -3.11 -1.53 3.78
N ASP A 116 -3.82 -1.76 4.89
CA ASP A 116 -5.28 -1.92 4.88
C ASP A 116 -5.95 -0.58 4.54
N THR A 117 -6.07 -0.33 3.25
CA THR A 117 -6.70 0.88 2.68
C THR A 117 -8.16 1.04 3.09
N LEU A 118 -8.88 -0.05 3.36
CA LEU A 118 -10.26 0.02 3.84
C LEU A 118 -10.30 0.48 5.29
N HIS A 119 -9.37 0.02 6.13
CA HIS A 119 -9.23 0.52 7.50
C HIS A 119 -8.86 2.01 7.49
N ILE A 120 -7.86 2.42 6.70
CA ILE A 120 -7.50 3.84 6.52
C ILE A 120 -8.73 4.66 6.13
N TRP A 121 -9.45 4.22 5.09
CA TRP A 121 -10.67 4.88 4.64
C TRP A 121 -11.66 4.99 5.79
N ARG A 122 -11.90 3.94 6.58
CA ARG A 122 -12.92 3.95 7.65
C ARG A 122 -12.63 4.93 8.78
N VAL A 123 -11.37 5.08 9.19
CA VAL A 123 -11.04 5.78 10.45
C VAL A 123 -10.41 7.16 10.25
N ILE A 124 -9.84 7.43 9.06
CA ILE A 124 -9.28 8.74 8.74
C ILE A 124 -10.31 9.58 8.01
N GLU A 125 -10.64 10.74 8.57
CA GLU A 125 -11.54 11.73 8.00
C GLU A 125 -10.72 12.86 7.37
N ASP A 126 -10.30 12.66 6.12
CA ASP A 126 -9.54 13.65 5.35
C ASP A 126 -10.01 13.66 3.89
N PRO A 127 -10.07 14.81 3.19
CA PRO A 127 -10.39 14.84 1.76
C PRO A 127 -9.51 13.92 0.91
N GLN A 128 -8.26 13.67 1.32
CA GLN A 128 -7.35 12.79 0.62
C GLN A 128 -7.68 11.30 0.80
N THR A 129 -8.42 10.92 1.86
CA THR A 129 -8.91 9.55 2.08
C THR A 129 -10.37 9.37 1.66
N ARG A 130 -11.19 10.43 1.72
CA ARG A 130 -12.65 10.39 1.46
C ARG A 130 -13.07 10.98 0.12
N GLY A 131 -12.15 11.64 -0.58
CA GLY A 131 -12.43 12.25 -1.89
C GLY A 131 -12.75 11.22 -2.98
N PRO A 132 -13.11 11.70 -4.17
CA PRO A 132 -13.38 10.83 -5.32
C PRO A 132 -12.20 9.89 -5.58
N ALA A 133 -12.50 8.61 -5.80
CA ALA A 133 -11.48 7.64 -6.14
C ALA A 133 -10.75 8.02 -7.44
N ILE A 134 -9.45 7.75 -7.48
CA ILE A 134 -8.63 7.92 -8.68
C ILE A 134 -8.62 6.63 -9.51
N PRO A 135 -8.28 6.68 -10.80
CA PRO A 135 -8.02 5.47 -11.57
C PRO A 135 -6.92 4.62 -10.92
N ARG A 136 -7.20 3.34 -10.72
CA ARG A 136 -6.25 2.41 -10.12
C ARG A 136 -5.03 2.27 -11.01
N GLN A 137 -3.85 2.50 -10.45
CA GLN A 137 -2.58 2.45 -11.18
C GLN A 137 -1.94 1.06 -11.05
N PRO A 138 -1.28 0.55 -12.11
CA PRO A 138 -0.60 -0.74 -12.06
C PRO A 138 0.63 -0.68 -11.16
N LEU A 139 0.80 -1.71 -10.34
CA LEU A 139 2.00 -1.91 -9.50
C LEU A 139 3.23 -2.31 -10.32
N LEU A 140 3.02 -3.14 -11.35
CA LEU A 140 4.09 -3.81 -12.08
C LEU A 140 4.68 -2.86 -13.10
N THR A 141 6.01 -2.72 -13.07
CA THR A 141 6.77 -1.98 -14.08
C THR A 141 7.40 -2.89 -15.12
N THR A 142 7.49 -4.18 -14.82
CA THR A 142 7.89 -5.24 -15.74
C THR A 142 6.93 -6.41 -15.56
N ILE A 143 6.36 -6.91 -16.65
CA ILE A 143 5.53 -8.12 -16.66
C ILE A 143 6.40 -9.27 -17.18
N SER A 144 6.84 -10.15 -16.28
CA SER A 144 7.66 -11.31 -16.66
C SER A 144 6.86 -12.39 -17.39
N ARG A 145 5.58 -12.54 -17.03
CA ARG A 145 4.64 -13.47 -17.64
C ARG A 145 3.20 -13.04 -17.33
N ALA A 146 2.30 -13.27 -18.28
CA ALA A 146 0.86 -13.09 -18.08
C ALA A 146 0.14 -14.43 -18.27
N PHE A 147 -0.92 -14.65 -17.49
CA PHE A 147 -1.80 -15.80 -17.60
C PHE A 147 -3.24 -15.28 -17.76
N VAL A 148 -4.04 -15.97 -18.57
CA VAL A 148 -5.46 -15.66 -18.77
C VAL A 148 -6.26 -16.92 -18.48
N GLY A 149 -7.33 -16.77 -17.69
CA GLY A 149 -8.20 -17.86 -17.28
C GLY A 149 -9.42 -17.34 -16.54
N ASN A 150 -10.31 -18.25 -16.13
CA ASN A 150 -11.52 -17.92 -15.38
C ASN A 150 -11.27 -17.98 -13.87
N ALA A 151 -12.10 -17.30 -13.08
CA ALA A 151 -11.98 -17.35 -11.62
C ALA A 151 -12.26 -18.77 -11.10
N ILE A 152 -11.52 -19.22 -10.08
CA ILE A 152 -11.74 -20.53 -9.44
C ILE A 152 -13.21 -20.67 -9.02
N GLY A 153 -13.82 -19.60 -8.48
CA GLY A 153 -15.22 -19.59 -8.06
C GLY A 153 -16.24 -19.68 -9.21
N GLU A 154 -15.84 -19.47 -10.46
CA GLU A 154 -16.71 -19.62 -11.64
C GLU A 154 -16.65 -21.04 -12.21
N SER A 155 -15.54 -21.75 -12.02
CA SER A 155 -15.33 -23.10 -12.57
C SER A 155 -16.30 -24.18 -12.05
N GLY A 156 -17.08 -23.89 -10.99
CA GLY A 156 -18.09 -24.77 -10.42
C GLY A 156 -19.53 -24.24 -10.49
N ARG A 157 -19.77 -23.04 -11.04
CA ARG A 157 -21.13 -22.53 -11.27
C ARG A 157 -21.59 -23.07 -12.62
N GLY A 158 -22.23 -24.24 -12.62
CA GLY A 158 -22.96 -24.71 -13.80
C GLY A 158 -23.93 -23.64 -14.29
N ASP A 159 -24.23 -23.62 -15.59
CA ASP A 159 -25.15 -22.67 -16.22
C ASP A 159 -26.55 -22.76 -15.60
N VAL A 160 -26.79 -22.01 -14.51
CA VAL A 160 -28.13 -21.81 -13.95
C VAL A 160 -28.81 -20.71 -14.77
N ASN A 161 -29.09 -21.01 -16.04
CA ASN A 161 -30.11 -20.36 -16.86
C ASN A 161 -30.12 -20.97 -18.28
N GLN A 162 -30.71 -22.15 -18.43
CA GLN A 162 -31.47 -22.42 -19.65
C GLN A 162 -32.95 -22.44 -19.26
N PRO A 163 -33.78 -21.49 -19.76
CA PRO A 163 -35.22 -21.61 -19.56
C PRO A 163 -35.69 -22.86 -20.30
N GLU A 164 -36.40 -23.75 -19.60
CA GLU A 164 -37.08 -24.89 -20.21
C GLU A 164 -37.96 -24.38 -21.35
N SER A 165 -37.65 -24.82 -22.57
CA SER A 165 -38.54 -24.60 -23.71
C SER A 165 -39.83 -25.37 -23.46
N LEU A 166 -40.88 -24.65 -23.08
CA LEU A 166 -42.25 -25.17 -23.11
C LEU A 166 -42.59 -25.55 -24.55
N SER A 167 -42.61 -26.85 -24.83
CA SER A 167 -43.17 -27.37 -26.07
C SER A 167 -44.70 -27.19 -26.06
N PRO A 168 -45.33 -26.71 -27.14
CA PRO A 168 -46.77 -26.58 -27.19
C PRO A 168 -47.39 -27.98 -27.35
N SER A 169 -48.31 -28.35 -26.44
CA SER A 169 -49.07 -29.59 -26.54
C SER A 169 -49.86 -29.61 -27.84
N SER A 170 -49.66 -30.66 -28.64
CA SER A 170 -50.55 -30.99 -29.75
C SER A 170 -51.38 -32.22 -29.41
N ARG A 171 -52.68 -31.98 -29.15
CA ARG A 171 -53.88 -32.72 -29.59
C ARG A 171 -55.02 -32.57 -28.59
#